data_AF-A0A433CL76-F1
#
_entry.id   AF-A0A433CL76-F1
#
_cell.length_a   1.000
_cell.length_b   1.000
_cell.length_c   1.000
_cell.angle_alpha   90.00
_cell.angle_beta   90.00
_cell.angle_gamma   90.00
#
_symmetry.space_group_name_H-M   'P 1'
#
loop_
_entity.id
_entity.type
_entity.pdbx_description
1 polymer ?
#
loop_
_entity_poly.entity_id
_entity_poly.type
_entity_poly.pdbx_seq_one_letter_code
_entity_poly.pdbx_strand_id
1 'polypeptide(L)'
;MQKEGATDEEYAALLAQMNQVEGQLRYGMMQYLNQTIPGTNTSYAQILGNDPNAIDNLVSTSMTQFNAIKEMITNKEFGLASYYTNLNSMSSSRNLNTILNADPELATLNALKEISPDLVDTLLTQSGKQERINQLIPELIARQAHGSDSFEDQAARIATSNLDTNSKSSSINQLVNDTLTGIKSGQLTPEQFANMVEGAYGYEDDSRSTIFELVNPNDRSTLYNRMYNPEVTAAVIKTGDSQALMTYYESAVENIFGIPELRRASGTVEQMQDWTSRLKITQDPTSGRIVLDAGELMSNMPATGAGAAMTTQKLKTLQEGIDNLNNTFAILSPILDGMGVSDQLKSGVYADILNQLNVDLEDGKKDGFFDWLGKSLGDLMSSVDDSLDEIDPNTGIRMSVGAGVNNEDYSSISGLIKEFEGFRETPYWDVNANRAGYGSDTITAADGSHRRVTPDDIVTQEDADRDLERRLNSEFIPEIVDDIGSDVWNGLSANTKAALTSIAYNYGSLPSRVIKAAKGGDPESLAVAIEQLQTHNGGVNRKRRLKEADLVRSG
;
A
#
# COMPACT_ATOMS: atom_id res chain seq x y z
N MET A 1 -42.68 -1.59 -4.47
CA MET A 1 -42.32 -3.01 -4.62
C MET A 1 -42.17 -3.58 -3.22
N GLN A 2 -42.84 -4.70 -2.93
CA GLN A 2 -42.97 -5.27 -1.57
C GLN A 2 -41.61 -5.72 -1.02
N LYS A 3 -41.36 -5.49 0.28
CA LYS A 3 -40.24 -6.07 1.03
C LYS A 3 -40.55 -7.55 1.27
N GLU A 4 -39.84 -8.45 0.58
CA GLU A 4 -39.84 -9.87 0.93
C GLU A 4 -38.83 -10.11 2.04
N GLY A 5 -39.32 -10.40 3.25
CA GLY A 5 -38.55 -10.89 4.38
C GLY A 5 -39.43 -11.84 5.19
N ALA A 6 -38.86 -12.91 5.74
CA ALA A 6 -39.56 -13.89 6.56
C ALA A 6 -40.28 -13.22 7.75
N THR A 7 -41.45 -13.73 8.11
CA THR A 7 -42.20 -13.26 9.28
C THR A 7 -41.44 -13.56 10.58
N ASP A 8 -41.69 -12.79 11.65
CA ASP A 8 -41.00 -13.02 12.93
C ASP A 8 -41.27 -14.42 13.53
N GLU A 9 -42.41 -15.04 13.19
CA GLU A 9 -42.74 -16.42 13.56
C GLU A 9 -41.93 -17.45 12.75
N GLU A 10 -41.77 -17.25 11.44
CA GLU A 10 -40.91 -18.09 10.59
C GLU A 10 -39.43 -17.97 10.99
N TYR A 11 -39.01 -16.78 11.39
CA TYR A 11 -37.67 -16.52 11.91
C TYR A 11 -37.39 -17.25 13.22
N ALA A 12 -38.32 -17.19 14.18
CA ALA A 12 -38.19 -17.91 15.45
C ALA A 12 -38.15 -19.43 15.25
N ALA A 13 -38.93 -19.96 14.30
CA ALA A 13 -38.92 -21.36 13.94
C ALA A 13 -37.59 -21.81 13.31
N LEU A 14 -37.00 -21.00 12.43
CA LEU A 14 -35.70 -21.28 11.81
C LEU A 14 -34.56 -21.34 12.83
N LEU A 15 -34.51 -20.37 13.76
CA LEU A 15 -33.51 -20.37 14.83
C LEU A 15 -33.65 -21.58 15.77
N ALA A 16 -34.88 -22.00 16.08
CA ALA A 16 -35.11 -23.20 16.88
C ALA A 16 -34.58 -24.46 16.19
N GLN A 17 -34.79 -24.59 14.88
CA GLN A 17 -34.25 -25.71 14.08
C GLN A 17 -32.72 -25.69 14.02
N MET A 18 -32.11 -24.52 13.86
CA MET A 18 -30.66 -24.39 13.86
C MET A 18 -30.03 -24.80 15.18
N ASN A 19 -30.59 -24.38 16.30
CA ASN A 19 -30.12 -24.81 17.64
C ASN A 19 -30.20 -26.34 17.81
N GLN A 20 -31.22 -26.97 17.23
CA GLN A 20 -31.36 -28.43 17.25
C GLN A 20 -30.27 -29.12 16.40
N VAL A 21 -30.01 -28.63 15.19
CA VAL A 21 -28.96 -29.16 14.30
C VAL A 21 -27.58 -29.00 14.92
N GLU A 22 -27.31 -27.86 15.58
CA GLU A 22 -26.04 -27.63 16.29
C GLU A 22 -25.78 -28.72 17.34
N GLY A 23 -26.79 -29.00 18.17
CA GLY A 23 -26.69 -30.03 19.22
C GLY A 23 -26.44 -31.42 18.64
N GLN A 24 -27.06 -31.75 17.50
CA GLN A 24 -26.86 -33.03 16.82
C GLN A 24 -25.46 -33.16 16.23
N LEU A 25 -24.94 -32.12 15.58
CA LEU A 25 -23.60 -32.11 14.98
C LEU A 25 -22.51 -32.24 16.04
N ARG A 26 -22.61 -31.45 17.12
CA ARG A 26 -21.66 -31.54 18.25
C ARG A 26 -21.67 -32.93 18.88
N TYR A 27 -22.85 -33.51 19.09
CA TYR A 27 -22.97 -34.89 19.60
C TYR A 27 -22.34 -35.92 18.64
N GLY A 28 -22.59 -35.79 17.34
CA GLY A 28 -22.00 -36.68 16.32
C GLY A 28 -20.48 -36.61 16.27
N MET A 29 -19.91 -35.41 16.34
CA MET A 29 -18.45 -35.22 16.39
C MET A 29 -17.85 -35.83 17.66
N MET A 30 -18.50 -35.66 18.82
CA MET A 30 -18.06 -36.29 20.07
C MET A 30 -18.07 -37.82 19.98
N GLN A 31 -19.06 -38.41 19.30
CA GLN A 31 -19.07 -39.86 19.05
C GLN A 31 -17.93 -40.28 18.12
N TYR A 32 -17.68 -39.53 17.05
CA TYR A 32 -16.60 -39.82 16.10
C TYR A 32 -15.22 -39.75 16.75
N LEU A 33 -14.97 -38.74 17.59
CA LEU A 33 -13.69 -38.60 18.30
C LEU A 33 -13.40 -39.76 19.26
N ASN A 34 -14.44 -40.40 19.79
CA ASN A 34 -14.33 -41.57 20.66
C ASN A 34 -14.25 -42.91 19.91
N GLN A 35 -14.48 -42.93 18.59
CA GLN A 35 -14.29 -44.12 17.77
C GLN A 35 -12.80 -44.38 17.52
N THR A 36 -12.42 -45.65 17.56
CA THR A 36 -11.08 -46.10 17.21
C THR A 36 -10.81 -45.85 15.72
N ILE A 37 -9.66 -45.26 15.41
CA ILE A 37 -9.28 -44.95 14.03
C ILE A 37 -9.03 -46.27 13.28
N PRO A 38 -9.61 -46.46 12.08
CA PRO A 38 -9.44 -47.68 11.29
C PRO A 38 -7.97 -48.06 11.10
N GLY A 39 -7.62 -49.30 11.44
CA GLY A 39 -6.23 -49.78 11.39
C GLY A 39 -5.39 -49.48 12.63
N THR A 40 -5.98 -48.89 13.67
CA THR A 40 -5.32 -48.62 14.96
C THR A 40 -6.20 -49.07 16.13
N ASN A 41 -5.61 -49.16 17.33
CA ASN A 41 -6.35 -49.39 18.58
C ASN A 41 -6.62 -48.07 19.35
N THR A 42 -6.42 -46.92 18.71
CA THR A 42 -6.45 -45.61 19.37
C THR A 42 -7.56 -44.74 18.76
N SER A 43 -8.29 -43.99 19.57
CA SER A 43 -9.25 -42.98 19.10
C SER A 43 -8.63 -41.58 19.02
N TYR A 44 -9.24 -40.67 18.28
CA TYR A 44 -8.78 -39.27 18.24
C TYR A 44 -8.81 -38.61 19.62
N ALA A 45 -9.81 -38.92 20.45
CA ALA A 45 -9.87 -38.47 21.84
C ALA A 45 -8.65 -38.96 22.65
N GLN A 46 -8.22 -40.21 22.47
CA GLN A 46 -7.03 -40.75 23.12
C GLN A 46 -5.73 -40.11 22.61
N ILE A 47 -5.65 -39.76 21.31
CA ILE A 47 -4.52 -39.01 20.74
C ILE A 47 -4.41 -37.61 21.37
N LEU A 48 -5.56 -36.97 21.63
CA LEU A 48 -5.63 -35.69 22.33
C LEU A 48 -5.48 -35.84 23.86
N GLY A 49 -5.03 -36.99 24.35
CA GLY A 49 -4.81 -37.25 25.78
C GLY A 49 -6.10 -37.37 26.61
N ASN A 50 -7.26 -37.50 25.97
CA ASN A 50 -8.59 -37.39 26.55
C ASN A 50 -8.81 -36.06 27.31
N ASP A 51 -8.09 -35.01 26.94
CA ASP A 51 -8.27 -33.68 27.54
C ASP A 51 -9.63 -33.09 27.10
N PRO A 52 -10.56 -32.86 28.03
CA PRO A 52 -11.87 -32.29 27.70
C PRO A 52 -11.78 -30.93 26.99
N ASN A 53 -10.77 -30.11 27.32
CA ASN A 53 -10.61 -28.79 26.71
C ASN A 53 -10.09 -28.88 25.27
N ALA A 54 -9.15 -29.80 25.00
CA ALA A 54 -8.64 -30.03 23.66
C ALA A 54 -9.72 -30.61 22.73
N ILE A 55 -10.56 -31.50 23.27
CA ILE A 55 -11.70 -32.08 22.55
C ILE A 55 -12.77 -31.01 22.27
N ASP A 56 -13.13 -30.20 23.27
CA ASP A 56 -14.13 -29.15 23.09
C ASP A 56 -13.66 -28.03 22.15
N ASN A 57 -12.37 -27.67 22.19
CA ASN A 57 -11.76 -26.78 21.21
C ASN A 57 -11.86 -27.35 19.80
N LEU A 58 -11.51 -28.62 19.59
CA LEU A 58 -11.57 -29.23 18.25
C LEU A 58 -13.01 -29.27 17.71
N VAL A 59 -13.98 -29.62 18.54
CA VAL A 59 -15.40 -29.61 18.16
C VAL A 59 -15.86 -28.17 17.87
N SER A 60 -15.46 -27.20 18.68
CA SER A 60 -15.84 -25.80 18.50
C SER A 60 -15.21 -25.19 17.25
N THR A 61 -13.93 -25.48 16.96
CA THR A 61 -13.27 -25.09 15.70
C THR A 61 -13.94 -25.73 14.49
N SER A 62 -14.35 -26.99 14.59
CA SER A 62 -15.08 -27.69 13.51
C SER A 62 -16.49 -27.11 13.28
N MET A 63 -17.05 -26.44 14.29
CA MET A 63 -18.36 -25.79 14.24
C MET A 63 -18.32 -24.32 13.83
N THR A 64 -17.13 -23.71 13.69
CA THR A 64 -16.97 -22.27 13.38
C THR A 64 -17.80 -21.83 12.18
N GLN A 65 -17.77 -22.59 11.09
CA GLN A 65 -18.51 -22.25 9.87
C GLN A 65 -20.03 -22.33 10.06
N PHE A 66 -20.50 -23.31 10.83
CA PHE A 66 -21.91 -23.42 11.18
C PHE A 66 -22.36 -22.27 12.08
N ASN A 67 -21.54 -21.89 13.06
CA ASN A 67 -21.82 -20.80 13.99
C ASN A 67 -21.87 -19.44 13.28
N ALA A 68 -21.01 -19.22 12.29
CA ALA A 68 -21.05 -18.01 11.45
C ALA A 68 -22.36 -17.89 10.67
N ILE A 69 -22.84 -18.98 10.04
CA ILE A 69 -24.15 -18.99 9.36
C ILE A 69 -25.28 -18.71 10.35
N LYS A 70 -25.20 -19.30 11.54
CA LYS A 70 -26.20 -19.10 12.60
C LYS A 70 -26.24 -17.65 13.07
N GLU A 71 -25.09 -17.00 13.20
CA GLU A 71 -24.97 -15.60 13.59
C GLU A 71 -25.55 -14.67 12.51
N MET A 72 -25.25 -14.93 11.23
CA MET A 72 -25.85 -14.20 10.10
C MET A 72 -27.38 -14.34 10.09
N ILE A 73 -27.90 -15.55 10.33
CA ILE A 73 -29.34 -15.76 10.49
C ILE A 73 -29.85 -14.96 11.69
N THR A 74 -29.13 -14.97 12.82
CA THR A 74 -29.48 -14.21 14.04
C THR A 74 -29.55 -12.69 13.79
N ASN A 75 -28.72 -12.18 12.88
CA ASN A 75 -28.70 -10.78 12.48
C ASN A 75 -29.71 -10.46 11.36
N LYS A 76 -30.55 -11.44 10.96
CA LYS A 76 -31.52 -11.36 9.85
C LYS A 76 -30.86 -11.12 8.49
N GLU A 77 -29.61 -11.54 8.32
CA GLU A 77 -28.81 -11.43 7.09
C GLU A 77 -28.98 -12.67 6.20
N PHE A 78 -30.22 -12.97 5.81
CA PHE A 78 -30.57 -14.24 5.16
C PHE A 78 -29.88 -14.47 3.81
N GLY A 79 -29.59 -13.41 3.05
CA GLY A 79 -28.82 -13.51 1.81
C GLY A 79 -27.40 -13.99 2.04
N LEU A 80 -26.75 -13.48 3.10
CA LEU A 80 -25.39 -13.85 3.47
C LEU A 80 -25.35 -15.27 4.06
N ALA A 81 -26.32 -15.62 4.90
CA ALA A 81 -26.44 -16.97 5.45
C ALA A 81 -26.65 -18.03 4.36
N SER A 82 -27.49 -17.74 3.35
CA SER A 82 -27.72 -18.66 2.23
C SER A 82 -26.47 -18.81 1.36
N TYR A 83 -25.71 -17.72 1.17
CA TYR A 83 -24.44 -17.73 0.45
C TYR A 83 -23.39 -18.62 1.16
N TYR A 84 -23.22 -18.45 2.47
CA TYR A 84 -22.28 -19.26 3.28
C TYR A 84 -22.68 -20.74 3.42
N THR A 85 -23.99 -21.04 3.46
CA THR A 85 -24.49 -22.43 3.50
C THR A 85 -24.13 -23.18 2.23
N ASN A 86 -24.25 -22.52 1.08
CA ASN A 86 -23.87 -23.09 -0.21
C ASN A 86 -22.35 -23.32 -0.26
N LEU A 87 -21.54 -22.34 0.16
CA LEU A 87 -20.08 -22.44 0.28
C LEU A 87 -19.59 -23.66 1.08
N ASN A 88 -20.21 -23.97 2.22
CA ASN A 88 -19.80 -25.12 3.05
C ASN A 88 -20.11 -26.49 2.41
N SER A 89 -21.16 -26.58 1.60
CA SER A 89 -21.51 -27.83 0.90
C SER A 89 -20.49 -28.21 -0.19
N MET A 90 -19.70 -27.23 -0.65
CA MET A 90 -18.79 -27.28 -1.80
C MET A 90 -17.36 -27.74 -1.46
N SER A 91 -17.00 -27.88 -0.17
CA SER A 91 -15.63 -28.18 0.29
C SER A 91 -15.23 -29.68 0.31
N SER A 92 -16.09 -30.64 -0.09
CA SER A 92 -15.96 -32.06 0.33
C SER A 92 -15.41 -33.11 -0.68
N SER A 93 -15.00 -32.79 -1.93
CA SER A 93 -14.80 -33.86 -2.97
C SER A 93 -13.42 -33.90 -3.67
N ARG A 94 -12.57 -34.90 -3.37
CA ARG A 94 -11.14 -35.03 -3.81
C ARG A 94 -10.81 -35.93 -5.03
N ASN A 95 -11.76 -36.63 -5.66
CA ASN A 95 -11.43 -37.69 -6.66
C ASN A 95 -11.48 -37.28 -8.16
N LEU A 96 -11.66 -35.99 -8.48
CA LEU A 96 -11.80 -35.50 -9.87
C LEU A 96 -10.45 -35.23 -10.58
N ASN A 97 -9.33 -35.30 -9.85
CA ASN A 97 -7.99 -34.96 -10.34
C ASN A 97 -7.43 -35.89 -11.43
N THR A 98 -7.76 -37.18 -11.38
CA THR A 98 -7.16 -38.18 -12.27
C THR A 98 -7.82 -38.21 -13.66
N ILE A 99 -9.07 -37.73 -13.77
CA ILE A 99 -9.86 -37.80 -15.00
C ILE A 99 -9.66 -36.56 -15.89
N LEU A 100 -9.42 -35.39 -15.29
CA LEU A 100 -9.33 -34.11 -16.00
C LEU A 100 -8.00 -33.84 -16.74
N ASN A 101 -6.97 -34.66 -16.50
CA ASN A 101 -5.64 -34.50 -17.12
C ASN A 101 -5.50 -35.21 -18.48
N ALA A 102 -6.54 -35.88 -18.99
CA ALA A 102 -6.46 -36.68 -20.21
C ALA A 102 -6.85 -35.94 -21.50
N ASP A 103 -7.37 -34.70 -21.42
CA ASP A 103 -7.94 -33.98 -22.56
C ASP A 103 -7.54 -32.48 -22.63
N PRO A 104 -7.15 -31.93 -23.80
CA PRO A 104 -6.79 -30.52 -23.98
C PRO A 104 -7.89 -29.48 -23.67
N GLU A 105 -9.17 -29.79 -23.85
CA GLU A 105 -10.28 -28.91 -23.41
C GLU A 105 -10.44 -28.91 -21.88
N LEU A 106 -10.10 -30.03 -21.23
CA LEU A 106 -10.15 -30.19 -19.76
C LEU A 106 -8.92 -29.60 -19.04
N ALA A 107 -7.80 -29.38 -19.75
CA ALA A 107 -6.63 -28.67 -19.23
C ALA A 107 -6.92 -27.19 -18.92
N THR A 108 -7.80 -26.55 -19.71
CA THR A 108 -8.28 -25.17 -19.45
C THR A 108 -9.22 -25.11 -18.25
N LEU A 109 -9.93 -26.20 -17.96
CA LEU A 109 -10.74 -26.39 -16.75
C LEU A 109 -9.89 -26.69 -15.51
N ASN A 110 -8.69 -27.25 -15.68
CA ASN A 110 -7.73 -27.48 -14.58
C ASN A 110 -7.18 -26.18 -13.98
N ALA A 111 -7.07 -25.10 -14.77
CA ALA A 111 -6.74 -23.76 -14.28
C ALA A 111 -7.89 -23.10 -13.49
N LEU A 112 -9.14 -23.45 -13.81
CA LEU A 112 -10.36 -22.98 -13.09
C LEU A 112 -10.67 -23.82 -11.85
N LYS A 113 -10.08 -25.00 -11.73
CA LYS A 113 -10.23 -25.94 -10.63
C LYS A 113 -9.44 -25.53 -9.37
N GLU A 114 -8.37 -24.78 -9.54
CA GLU A 114 -7.66 -24.14 -8.42
C GLU A 114 -8.45 -22.96 -7.82
N ILE A 115 -9.52 -22.52 -8.52
CA ILE A 115 -10.45 -21.47 -8.10
C ILE A 115 -11.72 -22.07 -7.47
N SER A 116 -12.40 -23.04 -8.11
CA SER A 116 -13.55 -23.76 -7.55
C SER A 116 -13.90 -25.06 -8.33
N PRO A 117 -13.94 -26.25 -7.69
CA PRO A 117 -14.29 -27.52 -8.35
C PRO A 117 -15.72 -27.62 -8.87
N ASP A 118 -16.70 -26.96 -8.26
CA ASP A 118 -18.14 -27.05 -8.64
C ASP A 118 -18.49 -26.18 -9.86
N LEU A 119 -17.63 -25.22 -10.18
CA LEU A 119 -17.72 -24.42 -11.39
C LEU A 119 -17.58 -25.30 -12.65
N VAL A 120 -16.81 -26.39 -12.56
CA VAL A 120 -16.58 -27.35 -13.66
C VAL A 120 -17.88 -28.07 -14.04
N ASP A 121 -18.73 -28.43 -13.07
CA ASP A 121 -19.98 -29.17 -13.32
C ASP A 121 -21.08 -28.27 -13.92
N THR A 122 -21.10 -26.99 -13.51
CA THR A 122 -21.99 -25.97 -14.08
C THR A 122 -21.53 -25.52 -15.48
N LEU A 123 -20.22 -25.48 -15.73
CA LEU A 123 -19.62 -25.15 -17.03
C LEU A 123 -19.84 -26.23 -18.09
N LEU A 124 -19.99 -27.50 -17.68
CA LEU A 124 -20.28 -28.62 -18.58
C LEU A 124 -21.74 -28.63 -19.09
N THR A 125 -22.64 -27.84 -18.50
CA THR A 125 -24.09 -27.99 -18.71
C THR A 125 -24.83 -26.79 -19.33
N GLN A 126 -24.25 -25.59 -19.44
CA GLN A 126 -24.94 -24.41 -20.02
C GLN A 126 -24.07 -23.45 -20.86
N SER A 127 -24.67 -22.83 -21.88
CA SER A 127 -24.05 -21.89 -22.83
C SER A 127 -24.14 -20.41 -22.38
N GLY A 128 -23.03 -19.67 -22.52
CA GLY A 128 -22.97 -18.20 -22.35
C GLY A 128 -21.74 -17.74 -21.56
N LYS A 129 -20.75 -17.07 -22.20
CA LYS A 129 -19.46 -16.74 -21.56
C LYS A 129 -19.48 -15.53 -20.63
N GLN A 130 -20.32 -14.52 -20.91
CA GLN A 130 -20.35 -13.23 -20.21
C GLN A 130 -21.09 -13.29 -18.87
N GLU A 131 -22.25 -13.96 -18.84
CA GLU A 131 -23.05 -14.14 -17.61
C GLU A 131 -22.29 -14.88 -16.51
N ARG A 132 -21.35 -15.75 -16.91
CA ARG A 132 -20.49 -16.56 -16.03
C ARG A 132 -19.41 -15.74 -15.32
N ILE A 133 -18.93 -14.65 -15.91
CA ILE A 133 -17.93 -13.76 -15.28
C ILE A 133 -18.64 -12.88 -14.25
N ASN A 134 -19.86 -12.43 -14.57
CA ASN A 134 -20.66 -11.62 -13.67
C ASN A 134 -21.03 -12.32 -12.34
N GLN A 135 -21.10 -13.65 -12.36
CA GLN A 135 -21.39 -14.47 -11.18
C GLN A 135 -20.14 -14.79 -10.33
N LEU A 136 -18.92 -14.61 -10.87
CA LEU A 136 -17.66 -14.84 -10.16
C LEU A 136 -17.20 -13.62 -9.36
N ILE A 137 -17.70 -12.44 -9.70
CA ILE A 137 -17.30 -11.16 -9.11
C ILE A 137 -17.52 -11.11 -7.58
N PRO A 138 -18.67 -11.51 -7.02
CA PRO A 138 -18.86 -11.46 -5.57
C PRO A 138 -17.89 -12.39 -4.80
N GLU A 139 -17.53 -13.53 -5.41
CA GLU A 139 -16.57 -14.49 -4.85
C GLU A 139 -15.15 -13.93 -4.87
N LEU A 140 -14.76 -13.25 -5.96
CA LEU A 140 -13.46 -12.59 -6.09
C LEU A 140 -13.29 -11.45 -5.08
N ILE A 141 -14.33 -10.65 -4.85
CA ILE A 141 -14.36 -9.60 -3.82
C ILE A 141 -14.26 -10.21 -2.42
N ALA A 142 -15.00 -11.29 -2.14
CA ALA A 142 -14.96 -11.95 -0.84
C ALA A 142 -13.57 -12.52 -0.56
N ARG A 143 -12.93 -13.14 -1.55
CA ARG A 143 -11.57 -13.67 -1.41
C ARG A 143 -10.54 -12.58 -1.14
N GLN A 144 -10.67 -11.43 -1.80
CA GLN A 144 -9.83 -10.24 -1.57
C GLN A 144 -10.06 -9.64 -0.18
N ALA A 145 -11.32 -9.47 0.23
CA ALA A 145 -11.67 -8.98 1.57
C ALA A 145 -11.14 -9.90 2.69
N HIS A 146 -11.08 -11.21 2.46
CA HIS A 146 -10.55 -12.17 3.42
C HIS A 146 -9.03 -12.43 3.28
N GLY A 147 -8.31 -11.68 2.44
CA GLY A 147 -6.86 -11.82 2.24
C GLY A 147 -6.44 -13.17 1.64
N SER A 148 -7.39 -13.91 1.06
CA SER A 148 -7.17 -15.27 0.52
C SER A 148 -6.78 -15.27 -0.97
N ASP A 149 -6.83 -14.11 -1.61
CA ASP A 149 -6.49 -13.88 -3.00
C ASP A 149 -6.27 -12.37 -3.21
N SER A 150 -5.24 -11.95 -3.96
CA SER A 150 -4.99 -10.52 -4.23
C SER A 150 -5.71 -10.06 -5.50
N PHE A 151 -5.91 -8.74 -5.66
CA PHE A 151 -6.42 -8.21 -6.92
C PHE A 151 -5.43 -8.48 -8.06
N GLU A 152 -4.13 -8.32 -7.80
CA GLU A 152 -3.07 -8.53 -8.79
C GLU A 152 -3.08 -9.97 -9.31
N ASP A 153 -3.19 -10.95 -8.41
CA ASP A 153 -3.24 -12.36 -8.80
C ASP A 153 -4.46 -12.65 -9.67
N GLN A 154 -5.60 -12.02 -9.36
CA GLN A 154 -6.82 -12.13 -10.17
C GLN A 154 -6.64 -11.49 -11.55
N ALA A 155 -6.08 -10.28 -11.61
CA ALA A 155 -5.81 -9.57 -12.85
C ALA A 155 -4.77 -10.29 -13.73
N ALA A 156 -3.70 -10.82 -13.13
CA ALA A 156 -2.66 -11.57 -13.80
C ALA A 156 -3.19 -12.88 -14.42
N ARG A 157 -4.08 -13.59 -13.71
CA ARG A 157 -4.77 -14.78 -14.25
C ARG A 157 -5.67 -14.43 -15.43
N ILE A 158 -6.37 -13.29 -15.39
CA ILE A 158 -7.16 -12.82 -16.55
C ILE A 158 -6.24 -12.46 -17.72
N ALA A 159 -5.15 -11.75 -17.47
CA ALA A 159 -4.20 -11.31 -18.49
C ALA A 159 -3.52 -12.50 -19.20
N THR A 160 -3.18 -13.56 -18.46
CA THR A 160 -2.52 -14.76 -18.99
C THR A 160 -3.48 -15.81 -19.53
N SER A 161 -4.79 -15.62 -19.39
CA SER A 161 -5.81 -16.54 -19.91
C SER A 161 -5.81 -16.64 -21.44
N ASN A 162 -6.47 -17.68 -21.97
CA ASN A 162 -6.69 -17.85 -23.41
C ASN A 162 -7.85 -16.99 -23.98
N LEU A 163 -8.33 -15.99 -23.24
CA LEU A 163 -9.37 -15.07 -23.72
C LEU A 163 -8.84 -14.20 -24.88
N ASP A 164 -9.74 -13.71 -25.72
CA ASP A 164 -9.39 -12.67 -26.69
C ASP A 164 -9.11 -11.34 -25.97
N THR A 165 -8.35 -10.45 -26.63
CA THR A 165 -7.89 -9.17 -26.06
C THR A 165 -9.03 -8.30 -25.52
N ASN A 166 -10.18 -8.27 -26.20
CA ASN A 166 -11.31 -7.43 -25.78
C ASN A 166 -11.97 -8.01 -24.53
N SER A 167 -12.14 -9.34 -24.48
CA SER A 167 -12.64 -10.03 -23.29
C SER A 167 -11.72 -9.85 -22.09
N LYS A 168 -10.39 -9.95 -22.27
CA LYS A 168 -9.40 -9.69 -21.19
C LYS A 168 -9.55 -8.28 -20.61
N SER A 169 -9.56 -7.28 -21.49
CA SER A 169 -9.72 -5.88 -21.09
C SER A 169 -11.05 -5.63 -20.38
N SER A 170 -12.16 -6.20 -20.89
CA SER A 170 -13.47 -6.09 -20.25
C SER A 170 -13.48 -6.71 -18.85
N SER A 171 -12.86 -7.87 -18.67
CA SER A 171 -12.81 -8.57 -17.38
C SER A 171 -11.95 -7.84 -16.36
N ILE A 172 -10.80 -7.30 -16.76
CA ILE A 172 -9.95 -6.48 -15.87
C ILE A 172 -10.69 -5.20 -15.47
N ASN A 173 -11.35 -4.52 -16.42
CA ASN A 173 -12.14 -3.33 -16.11
C ASN A 173 -13.29 -3.60 -15.14
N GLN A 174 -13.95 -4.75 -15.28
CA GLN A 174 -15.01 -5.17 -14.38
C GLN A 174 -14.47 -5.43 -12.97
N LEU A 175 -13.38 -6.20 -12.86
CA LEU A 175 -12.68 -6.45 -11.61
C LEU A 175 -12.31 -5.14 -10.88
N VAL A 176 -11.75 -4.16 -11.61
CA VAL A 176 -11.49 -2.81 -11.07
C VAL A 176 -12.77 -2.19 -10.50
N ASN A 177 -13.84 -2.11 -11.30
CA ASN A 177 -15.07 -1.45 -10.87
C ASN A 177 -15.66 -2.08 -9.60
N ASP A 178 -15.57 -3.39 -9.49
CA ASP A 178 -16.16 -4.14 -8.40
C ASP A 178 -15.35 -4.01 -7.11
N THR A 179 -14.01 -4.06 -7.18
CA THR A 179 -13.14 -3.76 -6.04
C THR A 179 -13.36 -2.34 -5.53
N LEU A 180 -13.44 -1.35 -6.43
CA LEU A 180 -13.75 0.03 -6.04
C LEU A 180 -15.16 0.15 -5.45
N THR A 181 -16.12 -0.64 -5.91
CA THR A 181 -17.48 -0.68 -5.33
C THR A 181 -17.45 -1.26 -3.93
N GLY A 182 -16.67 -2.32 -3.69
CA GLY A 182 -16.46 -2.90 -2.36
C GLY A 182 -15.88 -1.89 -1.38
N ILE A 183 -14.78 -1.20 -1.76
CA ILE A 183 -14.15 -0.15 -0.95
C ILE A 183 -15.15 0.97 -0.61
N LYS A 184 -15.96 1.40 -1.58
CA LYS A 184 -16.96 2.46 -1.38
C LYS A 184 -18.21 2.04 -0.60
N SER A 185 -18.45 0.74 -0.42
CA SER A 185 -19.70 0.22 0.14
C SER A 185 -19.95 0.67 1.58
N GLY A 186 -18.89 0.89 2.36
CA GLY A 186 -18.95 1.17 3.80
C GLY A 186 -19.50 0.00 4.64
N GLN A 187 -19.55 -1.22 4.07
CA GLN A 187 -20.09 -2.43 4.70
C GLN A 187 -19.02 -3.42 5.13
N LEU A 188 -17.76 -3.19 4.75
CA LEU A 188 -16.61 -4.04 5.11
C LEU A 188 -16.21 -3.82 6.57
N THR A 189 -15.74 -4.88 7.23
CA THR A 189 -15.03 -4.73 8.51
C THR A 189 -13.70 -4.00 8.30
N PRO A 190 -13.07 -3.42 9.34
CA PRO A 190 -11.76 -2.77 9.20
C PRO A 190 -10.69 -3.66 8.57
N GLU A 191 -10.60 -4.92 9.01
CA GLU A 191 -9.68 -5.91 8.44
C GLU A 191 -9.98 -6.21 6.97
N GLN A 192 -11.25 -6.39 6.62
CA GLN A 192 -11.65 -6.63 5.23
C GLN A 192 -11.37 -5.44 4.33
N PHE A 193 -11.57 -4.23 4.84
CA PHE A 193 -11.25 -3.00 4.14
C PHE A 193 -9.75 -2.87 3.90
N ALA A 194 -8.93 -3.09 4.93
CA ALA A 194 -7.47 -3.06 4.83
C ALA A 194 -6.96 -4.05 3.79
N ASN A 195 -7.43 -5.30 3.83
CA ASN A 195 -7.07 -6.32 2.82
C ASN A 195 -7.49 -5.92 1.40
N MET A 196 -8.64 -5.26 1.23
CA MET A 196 -9.07 -4.79 -0.09
C MET A 196 -8.24 -3.62 -0.60
N VAL A 197 -7.86 -2.68 0.27
CA VAL A 197 -6.97 -1.56 -0.10
C VAL A 197 -5.57 -2.09 -0.41
N GLU A 198 -5.00 -2.88 0.48
CA GLU A 198 -3.67 -3.48 0.29
C GLU A 198 -3.64 -4.31 -0.99
N GLY A 199 -4.63 -5.17 -1.17
CA GLY A 199 -4.70 -5.99 -2.38
C GLY A 199 -4.99 -5.22 -3.65
N ALA A 200 -5.41 -3.94 -3.63
CA ALA A 200 -5.71 -3.17 -4.85
C ALA A 200 -4.69 -2.06 -5.16
N TYR A 201 -3.95 -1.63 -4.14
CA TYR A 201 -3.03 -0.48 -4.19
C TYR A 201 -1.64 -0.82 -3.67
N GLY A 202 -1.49 -1.92 -2.94
CA GLY A 202 -0.24 -2.34 -2.30
C GLY A 202 0.81 -2.85 -3.27
N TYR A 203 2.05 -2.84 -2.78
CA TYR A 203 3.25 -3.31 -3.46
C TYR A 203 3.85 -4.44 -2.63
N GLU A 204 3.24 -5.62 -2.67
CA GLU A 204 3.80 -6.81 -2.02
C GLU A 204 5.00 -7.32 -2.86
N ASP A 205 6.20 -6.83 -2.54
CA ASP A 205 7.52 -7.28 -3.05
C ASP A 205 7.94 -6.72 -4.44
N ASP A 206 9.25 -6.53 -4.65
CA ASP A 206 9.91 -6.00 -5.87
C ASP A 206 9.65 -6.84 -7.14
N SER A 207 8.86 -7.90 -7.01
CA SER A 207 8.54 -8.89 -8.04
C SER A 207 7.12 -8.79 -8.60
N ARG A 208 6.23 -7.95 -8.02
CA ARG A 208 4.84 -7.83 -8.48
C ARG A 208 4.59 -6.58 -9.31
N SER A 209 4.13 -6.82 -10.54
CA SER A 209 3.62 -5.79 -11.45
C SER A 209 2.32 -5.19 -10.93
N THR A 210 2.22 -3.85 -10.89
CA THR A 210 0.95 -3.18 -10.57
C THR A 210 -0.12 -3.44 -11.64
N ILE A 211 -1.39 -3.24 -11.32
CA ILE A 211 -2.46 -3.26 -12.33
C ILE A 211 -2.19 -2.29 -13.49
N PHE A 212 -1.47 -1.19 -13.24
CA PHE A 212 -1.07 -0.23 -14.27
C PHE A 212 -0.07 -0.81 -15.29
N GLU A 213 0.70 -1.83 -14.89
CA GLU A 213 1.56 -2.60 -15.79
C GLU A 213 0.81 -3.64 -16.62
N LEU A 214 -0.35 -4.09 -16.13
CA LEU A 214 -1.20 -5.08 -16.81
C LEU A 214 -2.14 -4.46 -17.86
N VAL A 215 -2.34 -3.15 -17.84
CA VAL A 215 -3.16 -2.42 -18.83
C VAL A 215 -2.32 -1.76 -19.92
N ASN A 216 -2.96 -1.47 -21.06
CA ASN A 216 -2.30 -0.74 -22.13
C ASN A 216 -1.80 0.63 -21.60
N PRO A 217 -0.57 1.07 -21.94
CA PRO A 217 -0.07 2.38 -21.53
C PRO A 217 -1.05 3.53 -21.80
N ASN A 218 -1.73 3.53 -22.95
CA ASN A 218 -2.69 4.58 -23.31
C ASN A 218 -3.95 4.62 -22.42
N ASP A 219 -4.25 3.53 -21.71
CA ASP A 219 -5.40 3.44 -20.80
C ASP A 219 -5.03 3.85 -19.36
N ARG A 220 -3.74 4.04 -19.06
CA ARG A 220 -3.24 4.31 -17.69
C ARG A 220 -3.82 5.59 -17.08
N SER A 221 -3.95 6.68 -17.85
CA SER A 221 -4.58 7.91 -17.35
C SER A 221 -6.05 7.67 -16.96
N THR A 222 -6.78 6.90 -17.77
CA THR A 222 -8.18 6.55 -17.47
C THR A 222 -8.28 5.66 -16.22
N LEU A 223 -7.39 4.67 -16.10
CA LEU A 223 -7.33 3.80 -14.93
C LEU A 223 -6.98 4.59 -13.67
N TYR A 224 -6.00 5.50 -13.76
CA TYR A 224 -5.57 6.38 -12.67
C TYR A 224 -6.75 7.15 -12.10
N ASN A 225 -7.47 7.86 -12.97
CA ASN A 225 -8.64 8.66 -12.57
C ASN A 225 -9.76 7.84 -11.95
N ARG A 226 -9.89 6.58 -12.36
CA ARG A 226 -10.91 5.67 -11.82
C ARG A 226 -10.49 5.14 -10.45
N MET A 227 -9.25 4.71 -10.30
CA MET A 227 -8.68 4.15 -9.06
C MET A 227 -8.60 5.19 -7.96
N TYR A 228 -8.24 6.43 -8.28
CA TYR A 228 -8.07 7.52 -7.32
C TYR A 228 -9.20 8.56 -7.38
N ASN A 229 -10.42 8.12 -7.69
CA ASN A 229 -11.56 9.03 -7.76
C ASN A 229 -11.98 9.55 -6.37
N PRO A 230 -12.67 10.70 -6.28
CA PRO A 230 -13.01 11.33 -5.00
C PRO A 230 -13.85 10.45 -4.05
N GLU A 231 -14.71 9.58 -4.57
CA GLU A 231 -15.54 8.70 -3.73
C GLU A 231 -14.69 7.61 -3.06
N VAL A 232 -13.71 7.07 -3.78
CA VAL A 232 -12.77 6.09 -3.25
C VAL A 232 -11.85 6.76 -2.23
N THR A 233 -11.29 7.92 -2.57
CA THR A 233 -10.46 8.71 -1.65
C THR A 233 -11.20 9.01 -0.36
N ALA A 234 -12.46 9.46 -0.45
CA ALA A 234 -13.29 9.72 0.72
C ALA A 234 -13.56 8.45 1.54
N ALA A 235 -13.73 7.28 0.89
CA ALA A 235 -13.92 6.02 1.58
C ALA A 235 -12.67 5.60 2.37
N VAL A 236 -11.48 5.71 1.77
CA VAL A 236 -10.19 5.41 2.42
C VAL A 236 -9.92 6.37 3.58
N ILE A 237 -10.11 7.67 3.40
CA ILE A 237 -9.92 8.65 4.49
C ILE A 237 -10.88 8.39 5.66
N LYS A 238 -12.13 8.03 5.36
CA LYS A 238 -13.17 7.83 6.39
C LYS A 238 -12.87 6.67 7.33
N THR A 239 -12.07 5.68 6.93
CA THR A 239 -11.74 4.56 7.81
C THR A 239 -10.82 4.96 8.96
N GLY A 240 -10.03 6.03 8.78
CA GLY A 240 -9.01 6.44 9.73
C GLY A 240 -7.82 5.47 9.84
N ASP A 241 -7.73 4.50 8.94
CA ASP A 241 -6.61 3.55 8.87
C ASP A 241 -5.43 4.23 8.17
N SER A 242 -4.40 4.56 8.96
CA SER A 242 -3.20 5.23 8.46
C SER A 242 -2.39 4.37 7.48
N GLN A 243 -2.40 3.05 7.64
CA GLN A 243 -1.66 2.15 6.76
C GLN A 243 -2.37 2.06 5.41
N ALA A 244 -3.69 1.86 5.40
CA ALA A 244 -4.47 1.85 4.17
C ALA A 244 -4.38 3.20 3.42
N LEU A 245 -4.40 4.32 4.14
CA LEU A 245 -4.25 5.65 3.54
C LEU A 245 -2.84 5.87 2.95
N MET A 246 -1.80 5.35 3.61
CA MET A 246 -0.44 5.40 3.08
C MET A 246 -0.28 4.54 1.83
N THR A 247 -0.72 3.27 1.87
CA THR A 247 -0.70 2.38 0.70
C THR A 247 -1.41 3.04 -0.49
N TYR A 248 -2.57 3.67 -0.24
CA TYR A 248 -3.32 4.39 -1.25
C TYR A 248 -2.56 5.60 -1.83
N TYR A 249 -1.87 6.37 -0.98
CA TYR A 249 -1.05 7.51 -1.37
C TYR A 249 0.18 7.10 -2.19
N GLU A 250 0.96 6.13 -1.72
CA GLU A 250 2.16 5.63 -2.42
C GLU A 250 1.79 5.12 -3.81
N SER A 251 0.72 4.33 -3.88
CA SER A 251 0.14 3.87 -5.14
C SER A 251 -0.24 5.01 -6.07
N ALA A 252 -0.90 6.05 -5.54
CA ALA A 252 -1.24 7.21 -6.34
C ALA A 252 0.02 7.86 -6.91
N VAL A 253 1.07 8.07 -6.12
CA VAL A 253 2.24 8.77 -6.62
C VAL A 253 3.05 7.95 -7.62
N GLU A 254 3.34 6.69 -7.31
CA GLU A 254 4.11 5.80 -8.19
C GLU A 254 3.49 5.70 -9.59
N ASN A 255 2.16 5.67 -9.67
CA ASN A 255 1.47 5.52 -10.94
C ASN A 255 1.37 6.81 -11.77
N ILE A 256 1.75 7.98 -11.23
CA ILE A 256 1.83 9.25 -11.97
C ILE A 256 2.86 9.15 -13.09
N PHE A 257 4.04 8.59 -12.80
CA PHE A 257 5.14 8.46 -13.75
C PHE A 257 4.81 7.52 -14.91
N GLY A 258 3.82 6.65 -14.71
CA GLY A 258 3.25 5.79 -15.73
C GLY A 258 2.35 6.49 -16.75
N ILE A 259 1.94 7.74 -16.54
CA ILE A 259 0.96 8.47 -17.38
C ILE A 259 1.61 8.92 -18.71
N PRO A 260 1.12 8.44 -19.87
CA PRO A 260 1.72 8.76 -21.17
C PRO A 260 1.74 10.24 -21.52
N GLU A 261 0.71 10.99 -21.15
CA GLU A 261 0.58 12.43 -21.42
C GLU A 261 1.71 13.22 -20.76
N LEU A 262 2.02 12.89 -19.50
CA LEU A 262 3.12 13.51 -18.76
C LEU A 262 4.46 13.15 -19.41
N ARG A 263 4.67 11.87 -19.75
CA ARG A 263 5.89 11.44 -20.44
C ARG A 263 6.06 12.10 -21.83
N ARG A 264 4.98 12.25 -22.60
CA ARG A 264 4.99 12.94 -23.90
C ARG A 264 5.34 14.41 -23.76
N ALA A 265 4.80 15.09 -22.74
CA ALA A 265 5.17 16.46 -22.43
C ALA A 265 6.66 16.58 -22.06
N SER A 266 7.17 15.66 -21.22
CA SER A 266 8.60 15.60 -20.86
C SER A 266 9.51 15.37 -22.08
N GLY A 267 9.07 14.58 -23.06
CA GLY A 267 9.83 14.37 -24.30
C GLY A 267 9.84 15.55 -25.28
N THR A 268 9.11 16.64 -25.04
CA THR A 268 9.00 17.79 -25.98
C THR A 268 10.19 18.78 -25.88
N VAL A 269 11.22 18.42 -25.11
CA VAL A 269 12.29 19.28 -24.57
C VAL A 269 13.30 19.83 -25.57
N GLU A 270 13.65 19.11 -26.64
CA GLU A 270 14.72 19.55 -27.55
C GLU A 270 14.47 20.92 -28.22
N GLN A 271 13.27 21.50 -28.10
CA GLN A 271 12.85 22.69 -28.84
C GLN A 271 12.12 23.75 -27.98
N MET A 272 12.10 23.61 -26.65
CA MET A 272 11.44 24.58 -25.73
C MET A 272 12.13 25.95 -25.68
N GLN A 273 13.42 25.99 -26.01
CA GLN A 273 14.30 27.14 -25.81
C GLN A 273 13.88 28.41 -26.56
N ASP A 274 13.15 28.26 -27.68
CA ASP A 274 12.63 29.38 -28.47
C ASP A 274 11.27 29.88 -27.96
N TRP A 275 10.63 29.12 -27.07
CA TRP A 275 9.24 29.30 -26.65
C TRP A 275 9.11 29.79 -25.21
N THR A 276 10.10 29.53 -24.35
CA THR A 276 10.09 29.94 -22.93
C THR A 276 9.88 31.45 -22.74
N SER A 277 10.29 32.28 -23.70
CA SER A 277 10.07 33.73 -23.65
C SER A 277 8.68 34.19 -24.14
N ARG A 278 7.86 33.28 -24.69
CA ARG A 278 6.55 33.55 -25.30
C ARG A 278 5.41 32.73 -24.71
N LEU A 279 5.74 31.69 -23.96
CA LEU A 279 4.82 30.94 -23.12
C LEU A 279 4.85 31.52 -21.72
N LYS A 280 3.67 31.61 -21.10
CA LYS A 280 3.55 32.03 -19.70
C LYS A 280 2.80 30.96 -18.93
N ILE A 281 3.24 30.73 -17.70
CA ILE A 281 2.49 29.94 -16.74
C ILE A 281 1.76 30.91 -15.83
N THR A 282 0.48 30.64 -15.63
CA THR A 282 -0.37 31.39 -14.71
C THR A 282 -1.14 30.40 -13.85
N GLN A 283 -1.75 30.90 -12.78
CA GLN A 283 -2.68 30.13 -11.98
C GLN A 283 -4.09 30.69 -12.18
N ASP A 284 -5.07 29.81 -12.42
CA ASP A 284 -6.46 30.19 -12.40
C ASP A 284 -6.84 30.58 -10.95
N PRO A 285 -7.28 31.82 -10.71
CA PRO A 285 -7.49 32.33 -9.35
C PRO A 285 -8.70 31.71 -8.65
N THR A 286 -9.57 30.98 -9.38
CA THR A 286 -10.79 30.38 -8.84
C THR A 286 -10.58 28.91 -8.48
N SER A 287 -9.82 28.19 -9.30
CA SER A 287 -9.59 26.75 -9.21
C SER A 287 -8.19 26.39 -8.73
N GLY A 288 -7.27 27.34 -8.65
CA GLY A 288 -5.86 27.10 -8.29
C GLY A 288 -5.08 26.33 -9.35
N ARG A 289 -5.69 26.05 -10.51
CA ARG A 289 -5.12 25.22 -11.58
C ARG A 289 -4.02 25.97 -12.34
N ILE A 290 -3.00 25.23 -12.74
CA ILE A 290 -1.92 25.70 -13.60
C ILE A 290 -2.49 25.91 -15.01
N VAL A 291 -2.21 27.06 -15.62
CA VAL A 291 -2.67 27.42 -16.97
C VAL A 291 -1.49 27.82 -17.83
N LEU A 292 -1.36 27.19 -18.99
CA LEU A 292 -0.44 27.57 -20.05
C LEU A 292 -1.06 28.64 -20.93
N ASP A 293 -0.51 29.84 -20.88
CA ASP A 293 -0.84 30.90 -21.83
C ASP A 293 0.15 30.88 -23.01
N ALA A 294 -0.37 30.49 -24.17
CA ALA A 294 0.34 30.48 -25.45
C ALA A 294 -0.09 31.60 -26.40
N GLY A 295 -0.87 32.59 -25.93
CA GLY A 295 -1.49 33.63 -26.76
C GLY A 295 -0.47 34.44 -27.56
N GLU A 296 0.64 34.84 -26.94
CA GLU A 296 1.71 35.58 -27.59
C GLU A 296 2.39 34.74 -28.69
N LEU A 297 2.66 33.47 -28.42
CA LEU A 297 3.21 32.54 -29.41
C LEU A 297 2.24 32.35 -30.59
N MET A 298 0.96 32.14 -30.29
CA MET A 298 -0.08 31.92 -31.31
C MET A 298 -0.33 33.14 -32.19
N SER A 299 -0.31 34.35 -31.63
CA SER A 299 -0.53 35.59 -32.39
C SER A 299 0.58 35.88 -33.42
N ASN A 300 1.77 35.33 -33.22
CA ASN A 300 2.94 35.55 -34.07
C ASN A 300 3.15 34.44 -35.10
N MET A 301 2.25 33.45 -35.17
CA MET A 301 2.34 32.32 -36.09
C MET A 301 1.61 32.55 -37.42
N PRO A 302 2.14 32.05 -38.55
CA PRO A 302 1.39 31.96 -39.80
C PRO A 302 0.14 31.09 -39.63
N ALA A 303 -1.00 31.52 -40.19
CA ALA A 303 -2.27 30.79 -40.07
C ALA A 303 -2.27 29.39 -40.75
N THR A 304 -1.34 29.14 -41.67
CA THR A 304 -1.21 27.86 -42.40
C THR A 304 0.25 27.52 -42.67
N GLY A 305 0.55 26.22 -42.82
CA GLY A 305 1.87 25.71 -43.17
C GLY A 305 2.35 24.59 -42.23
N ALA A 306 3.31 23.78 -42.70
CA ALA A 306 3.82 22.63 -41.95
C ALA A 306 4.44 23.02 -40.59
N GLY A 307 5.11 24.18 -40.51
CA GLY A 307 5.67 24.71 -39.26
C GLY A 307 4.61 25.14 -38.24
N ALA A 308 3.51 25.74 -38.71
CA ALA A 308 2.37 26.12 -37.86
C ALA A 308 1.65 24.88 -37.32
N ALA A 309 1.42 23.87 -38.17
CA ALA A 309 0.82 22.59 -37.76
C ALA A 309 1.67 21.86 -36.70
N MET A 310 2.99 21.79 -36.89
CA MET A 310 3.89 21.21 -35.89
C MET A 310 3.88 21.99 -34.57
N THR A 311 3.82 23.32 -34.62
CA THR A 311 3.77 24.15 -33.43
C THR A 311 2.47 23.94 -32.65
N THR A 312 1.32 23.94 -33.33
CA THR A 312 0.03 23.65 -32.72
C THR A 312 0.00 22.26 -32.08
N GLN A 313 0.57 21.24 -32.75
CA GLN A 313 0.61 19.88 -32.20
C GLN A 313 1.45 19.77 -30.92
N LYS A 314 2.57 20.49 -30.86
CA LYS A 314 3.39 20.55 -29.64
C LYS A 314 2.69 21.30 -28.53
N LEU A 315 2.09 22.46 -28.81
CA LEU A 315 1.28 23.19 -27.82
C LEU A 315 0.17 22.31 -27.24
N LYS A 316 -0.50 21.53 -28.09
CA LYS A 316 -1.49 20.55 -27.65
C LYS A 316 -0.88 19.51 -26.69
N THR A 317 0.33 19.02 -26.99
CA THR A 317 1.04 18.05 -26.15
C THR A 317 1.42 18.65 -24.79
N LEU A 318 1.89 19.90 -24.74
CA LEU A 318 2.20 20.59 -23.50
C LEU A 318 0.94 20.87 -22.68
N GLN A 319 -0.15 21.30 -23.33
CA GLN A 319 -1.44 21.51 -22.68
C GLN A 319 -1.99 20.20 -22.11
N GLU A 320 -1.93 19.09 -22.87
CA GLU A 320 -2.32 17.75 -22.39
C GLU A 320 -1.50 17.36 -21.14
N GLY A 321 -0.20 17.67 -21.11
CA GLY A 321 0.66 17.48 -19.94
C GLY A 321 0.20 18.27 -18.72
N ILE A 322 -0.06 19.57 -18.87
CA ILE A 322 -0.53 20.44 -17.77
C ILE A 322 -1.92 20.03 -17.29
N ASP A 323 -2.83 19.68 -18.19
CA ASP A 323 -4.18 19.22 -17.83
C ASP A 323 -4.12 17.95 -16.99
N ASN A 324 -3.26 16.99 -17.36
CA ASN A 324 -3.05 15.76 -16.57
C ASN A 324 -2.38 16.07 -15.23
N LEU A 325 -1.40 16.97 -15.19
CA LEU A 325 -0.74 17.38 -13.95
C LEU A 325 -1.75 18.01 -12.98
N ASN A 326 -2.57 18.95 -13.44
CA ASN A 326 -3.64 19.56 -12.65
C ASN A 326 -4.60 18.52 -12.08
N ASN A 327 -4.94 17.51 -12.89
CA ASN A 327 -5.82 16.44 -12.47
C ASN A 327 -5.16 15.54 -11.43
N THR A 328 -3.88 15.21 -11.59
CA THR A 328 -3.08 14.50 -10.60
C THR A 328 -3.01 15.25 -9.28
N PHE A 329 -2.74 16.56 -9.29
CA PHE A 329 -2.71 17.37 -8.06
C PHE A 329 -4.09 17.47 -7.40
N ALA A 330 -5.16 17.57 -8.20
CA ALA A 330 -6.53 17.54 -7.67
C ALA A 330 -6.90 16.20 -7.01
N ILE A 331 -6.31 15.10 -7.48
CA ILE A 331 -6.44 13.77 -6.87
C ILE A 331 -5.61 13.67 -5.59
N LEU A 332 -4.36 14.13 -5.61
CA LEU A 332 -3.46 14.03 -4.45
C LEU A 332 -3.87 14.95 -3.31
N SER A 333 -4.34 16.18 -3.59
CA SER A 333 -4.70 17.14 -2.54
C SER A 333 -5.59 16.55 -1.44
N PRO A 334 -6.75 15.95 -1.73
CA PRO A 334 -7.60 15.37 -0.68
C PRO A 334 -6.96 14.18 0.04
N ILE A 335 -6.08 13.42 -0.62
CA ILE A 335 -5.32 12.33 0.00
C ILE A 335 -4.38 12.90 1.06
N LEU A 336 -3.62 13.94 0.68
CA LEU A 336 -2.71 14.68 1.54
C LEU A 336 -3.46 15.39 2.70
N ASP A 337 -4.63 15.93 2.43
CA ASP A 337 -5.52 16.46 3.47
C ASP A 337 -5.93 15.38 4.49
N GLY A 338 -6.30 14.19 4.01
CA GLY A 338 -6.61 13.05 4.85
C GLY A 338 -5.43 12.59 5.72
N MET A 339 -4.21 12.80 5.22
CA MET A 339 -2.95 12.49 5.92
C MET A 339 -2.49 13.63 6.85
N GLY A 340 -3.23 14.76 6.88
CA GLY A 340 -2.91 15.91 7.72
C GLY A 340 -1.75 16.78 7.21
N VAL A 341 -1.41 16.70 5.93
CA VAL A 341 -0.33 17.49 5.31
C VAL A 341 -0.80 18.94 5.11
N SER A 342 0.00 19.91 5.58
CA SER A 342 -0.31 21.32 5.42
C SER A 342 -0.16 21.80 3.97
N ASP A 343 -0.85 22.88 3.60
CA ASP A 343 -0.77 23.45 2.24
C ASP A 343 0.65 23.87 1.84
N GLN A 344 1.49 24.27 2.81
CA GLN A 344 2.91 24.55 2.54
C GLN A 344 3.65 23.28 2.14
N LEU A 345 3.44 22.17 2.86
CA LEU A 345 4.11 20.90 2.56
C LEU A 345 3.60 20.27 1.26
N LYS A 346 2.31 20.41 0.93
CA LYS A 346 1.76 19.97 -0.38
C LYS A 346 2.50 20.62 -1.56
N SER A 347 2.93 21.87 -1.39
CA SER A 347 3.67 22.59 -2.45
C SER A 347 5.03 21.94 -2.72
N GLY A 348 5.73 21.47 -1.68
CA GLY A 348 6.97 20.70 -1.82
C GLY A 348 6.74 19.38 -2.56
N VAL A 349 5.68 18.66 -2.22
CA VAL A 349 5.31 17.38 -2.85
C VAL A 349 5.02 17.55 -4.34
N TYR A 350 4.33 18.63 -4.71
CA TYR A 350 4.09 18.96 -6.10
C TYR A 350 5.37 19.32 -6.85
N ALA A 351 6.30 20.01 -6.19
CA ALA A 351 7.62 20.29 -6.74
C ALA A 351 8.42 19.00 -6.97
N ASP A 352 8.37 18.04 -6.05
CA ASP A 352 9.07 16.76 -6.19
C ASP A 352 8.53 15.92 -7.35
N ILE A 353 7.21 15.88 -7.50
CA ILE A 353 6.56 15.22 -8.66
C ILE A 353 7.04 15.87 -9.97
N LEU A 354 7.11 17.21 -10.02
CA LEU A 354 7.61 17.92 -11.20
C LEU A 354 9.07 17.58 -11.48
N ASN A 355 9.91 17.54 -10.45
CA ASN A 355 11.33 17.20 -10.54
C ASN A 355 11.52 15.78 -11.06
N GLN A 356 10.75 14.80 -10.59
CA GLN A 356 10.84 13.42 -11.06
C GLN A 356 10.32 13.20 -12.49
N LEU A 357 9.42 14.07 -12.97
CA LEU A 357 8.97 14.04 -14.35
C LEU A 357 10.02 14.63 -15.32
N ASN A 358 11.07 15.27 -14.81
CA ASN A 358 12.16 15.74 -15.63
C ASN A 358 12.94 14.60 -16.28
N VAL A 359 13.48 14.89 -17.45
CA VAL A 359 14.42 14.02 -18.15
C VAL A 359 15.78 14.69 -18.08
N ASP A 360 16.78 13.96 -17.57
CA ASP A 360 18.17 14.41 -17.58
C ASP A 360 18.65 14.60 -19.02
N LEU A 361 19.22 15.78 -19.30
CA LEU A 361 19.76 16.13 -20.60
C LEU A 361 21.27 16.21 -20.49
N GLU A 362 21.99 15.59 -21.43
CA GLU A 362 23.46 15.57 -21.48
C GLU A 362 24.10 16.95 -21.27
N ASP A 363 25.30 16.96 -20.67
CA ASP A 363 26.10 18.14 -20.35
C ASP A 363 26.06 19.22 -21.45
N GLY A 364 25.45 20.36 -21.12
CA GLY A 364 25.32 21.54 -22.00
C GLY A 364 23.95 21.73 -22.66
N LYS A 365 22.95 20.89 -22.39
CA LYS A 365 21.56 21.08 -22.87
C LYS A 365 20.67 21.69 -21.78
N LYS A 366 19.78 22.60 -22.21
CA LYS A 366 18.91 23.46 -21.38
C LYS A 366 17.73 22.70 -20.77
N ASP A 367 17.20 23.23 -19.67
CA ASP A 367 15.98 22.88 -18.93
C ASP A 367 14.90 22.11 -19.70
N GLY A 368 14.44 21.01 -19.10
CA GLY A 368 13.28 20.24 -19.53
C GLY A 368 11.97 21.03 -19.46
N PHE A 369 10.86 20.46 -19.97
CA PHE A 369 9.55 21.12 -19.93
C PHE A 369 9.07 21.27 -18.49
N PHE A 370 9.15 20.20 -17.69
CA PHE A 370 8.77 20.24 -16.28
C PHE A 370 9.74 21.07 -15.45
N ASP A 371 11.01 21.13 -15.86
CA ASP A 371 12.04 21.97 -15.25
C ASP A 371 11.74 23.47 -15.43
N TRP A 372 11.40 23.87 -16.66
CA TRP A 372 10.89 25.21 -16.96
C TRP A 372 9.58 25.51 -16.22
N LEU A 373 8.66 24.55 -16.17
CA LEU A 373 7.39 24.69 -15.47
C LEU A 373 7.60 24.91 -13.97
N GLY A 374 8.45 24.09 -13.33
CA GLY A 374 8.80 24.21 -11.91
C GLY A 374 9.39 25.58 -11.58
N LYS A 375 10.36 26.05 -12.37
CA LYS A 375 10.95 27.39 -12.23
C LYS A 375 9.90 28.49 -12.38
N SER A 376 9.02 28.37 -13.39
CA SER A 376 7.94 29.34 -13.63
C SER A 376 6.91 29.38 -12.50
N LEU A 377 6.64 28.24 -11.87
CA LEU A 377 5.77 28.16 -10.69
C LEU A 377 6.43 28.72 -9.44
N GLY A 378 7.72 28.44 -9.22
CA GLY A 378 8.52 29.02 -8.14
C GLY A 378 8.53 30.55 -8.20
N ASP A 379 8.76 31.12 -9.39
CA ASP A 379 8.70 32.57 -9.62
C ASP A 379 7.30 33.15 -9.29
N LEU A 380 6.24 32.44 -9.68
CA LEU A 380 4.84 32.83 -9.41
C LEU A 380 4.49 32.71 -7.91
N MET A 381 5.14 31.79 -7.20
CA MET A 381 4.90 31.47 -5.80
C MET A 381 5.85 32.19 -4.84
N SER A 382 6.67 33.14 -5.30
CA SER A 382 7.70 33.88 -4.52
C SER A 382 7.18 34.57 -3.24
N SER A 383 6.98 33.72 -2.24
CA SER A 383 6.88 33.83 -0.78
C SER A 383 7.15 32.44 -0.13
N VAL A 384 7.62 31.45 -0.91
CA VAL A 384 7.91 30.05 -0.53
C VAL A 384 9.41 29.75 -0.75
N ASP A 385 10.27 30.76 -0.58
CA ASP A 385 11.68 30.77 -0.98
C ASP A 385 12.64 30.09 0.03
N ASP A 386 12.14 29.51 1.12
CA ASP A 386 12.97 28.79 2.10
C ASP A 386 12.73 27.27 2.11
N SER A 387 11.69 26.75 1.45
CA SER A 387 11.32 25.32 1.51
C SER A 387 11.62 24.52 0.23
N LEU A 388 12.03 25.17 -0.85
CA LEU A 388 12.36 24.51 -2.13
C LEU A 388 13.85 24.19 -2.26
N ASP A 389 14.73 24.92 -1.55
CA ASP A 389 16.17 24.67 -1.51
C ASP A 389 16.58 23.57 -0.50
N GLU A 390 15.66 23.14 0.37
CA GLU A 390 15.87 22.05 1.34
C GLU A 390 15.39 20.67 0.85
N ILE A 391 14.75 20.58 -0.32
CA ILE A 391 14.30 19.28 -0.84
C ILE A 391 15.40 18.70 -1.72
N ASP A 392 16.11 17.71 -1.17
CA ASP A 392 17.17 16.99 -1.87
C ASP A 392 16.55 16.21 -3.06
N PRO A 393 16.95 16.49 -4.31
CA PRO A 393 16.42 15.85 -5.51
C PRO A 393 16.71 14.34 -5.61
N ASN A 394 17.54 13.79 -4.71
CA ASN A 394 17.79 12.34 -4.58
C ASN A 394 16.94 11.66 -3.49
N THR A 395 16.08 12.39 -2.80
CA THR A 395 15.02 11.84 -1.95
C THR A 395 13.85 11.52 -2.86
N GLY A 396 13.85 10.33 -3.46
CA GLY A 396 12.72 9.86 -4.26
C GLY A 396 11.40 9.99 -3.47
N ILE A 397 10.27 10.15 -4.15
CA ILE A 397 8.93 10.34 -3.57
C ILE A 397 8.53 9.18 -2.66
N ARG A 398 9.07 9.20 -1.46
CA ARG A 398 8.63 8.43 -0.31
C ARG A 398 8.33 9.47 0.74
N MET A 399 7.26 10.21 0.47
CA MET A 399 6.79 11.19 1.43
C MET A 399 6.52 10.44 2.74
N SER A 400 7.15 10.94 3.80
CA SER A 400 7.09 10.54 5.19
C SER A 400 5.65 10.34 5.71
N VAL A 401 5.03 9.22 5.37
CA VAL A 401 3.67 8.90 5.82
C VAL A 401 3.56 7.43 6.22
N GLY A 402 4.58 6.93 6.91
CA GLY A 402 4.49 5.73 7.74
C GLY A 402 4.99 6.09 9.14
N ALA A 403 4.15 5.89 10.16
CA ALA A 403 4.48 6.04 11.57
C ALA A 403 4.88 7.45 12.10
N GLY A 404 4.08 8.48 11.85
CA GLY A 404 4.02 9.65 12.77
C GLY A 404 5.32 10.42 13.01
N VAL A 405 6.19 10.51 12.01
CA VAL A 405 7.38 11.37 12.01
C VAL A 405 7.10 12.53 11.07
N ASN A 406 6.98 13.75 11.62
CA ASN A 406 6.98 14.96 10.79
C ASN A 406 8.43 15.32 10.39
N ASN A 407 8.63 16.23 9.43
CA ASN A 407 9.96 16.56 8.91
C ASN A 407 10.94 17.05 10.02
N GLU A 408 10.40 17.71 11.06
CA GLU A 408 11.15 18.16 12.24
C GLU A 408 11.63 16.99 13.11
N ASP A 409 10.79 15.97 13.33
CA ASP A 409 11.15 14.73 14.04
C ASP A 409 12.22 13.96 13.26
N TYR A 410 12.09 13.85 11.93
CA TYR A 410 13.07 13.14 11.09
C TYR A 410 14.44 13.82 11.11
N SER A 411 14.47 15.15 10.97
CA SER A 411 15.71 15.94 11.06
C SER A 411 16.38 15.76 12.44
N SER A 412 15.58 15.77 13.51
CA SER A 412 16.08 15.54 14.88
C SER A 412 16.61 14.13 15.10
N ILE A 413 15.90 13.11 14.62
CA ILE A 413 16.28 11.68 14.71
C ILE A 413 17.56 11.41 13.90
N SER A 414 17.53 11.75 12.61
CA SER A 414 18.62 11.48 11.68
C SER A 414 19.87 12.28 12.07
N GLY A 415 19.73 13.56 12.43
CA GLY A 415 20.83 14.39 12.91
C GLY A 415 21.53 13.80 14.14
N LEU A 416 20.77 13.30 15.11
CA LEU A 416 21.33 12.67 16.31
C LEU A 416 22.07 11.36 15.99
N ILE A 417 21.54 10.54 15.08
CA ILE A 417 22.20 9.29 14.65
C ILE A 417 23.48 9.61 13.87
N LYS A 418 23.43 10.52 12.89
CA LYS A 418 24.60 10.96 12.12
C LYS A 418 25.70 11.51 13.03
N GLU A 419 25.33 12.26 14.08
CA GLU A 419 26.27 12.76 15.08
C GLU A 419 26.99 11.62 15.85
N PHE A 420 26.26 10.57 16.23
CA PHE A 420 26.83 9.48 17.01
C PHE A 420 27.60 8.45 16.20
N GLU A 421 27.09 8.09 15.02
CA GLU A 421 27.67 7.03 14.19
C GLU A 421 28.83 7.56 13.34
N GLY A 422 28.70 8.79 12.84
CA GLY A 422 29.60 9.36 11.84
C GLY A 422 29.53 8.63 10.50
N PHE A 423 29.92 9.32 9.43
CA PHE A 423 29.95 8.73 8.10
C PHE A 423 31.24 7.94 7.84
N ARG A 424 31.11 6.75 7.25
CA ARG A 424 32.22 5.92 6.76
C ARG A 424 32.00 5.47 5.32
N GLU A 425 32.82 6.01 4.42
CA GLU A 425 32.80 5.69 3.00
C GLU A 425 33.14 4.21 2.70
N THR A 426 34.18 3.68 3.37
CA THR A 426 34.66 2.32 3.11
C THR A 426 34.14 1.30 4.15
N PRO A 427 33.67 0.13 3.71
CA PRO A 427 33.20 -0.96 4.57
C PRO A 427 34.23 -1.43 5.60
N TYR A 428 33.75 -1.78 6.78
CA TYR A 428 34.52 -2.45 7.82
C TYR A 428 33.74 -3.65 8.37
N TRP A 429 34.45 -4.72 8.72
CA TRP A 429 33.82 -5.87 9.35
C TRP A 429 33.47 -5.55 10.81
N ASP A 430 32.20 -5.73 11.18
CA ASP A 430 31.72 -5.65 12.56
C ASP A 430 30.96 -6.92 12.91
N VAL A 431 31.54 -7.73 13.81
CA VAL A 431 31.05 -8.98 14.42
C VAL A 431 30.38 -9.99 13.47
N ASN A 432 29.27 -9.63 12.83
CA ASN A 432 28.41 -10.44 11.97
C ASN A 432 28.22 -9.92 10.53
N ALA A 433 28.59 -8.68 10.21
CA ALA A 433 28.39 -8.10 8.87
C ALA A 433 29.43 -7.03 8.52
N ASN A 434 29.59 -6.75 7.23
CA ASN A 434 30.26 -5.51 6.82
C ASN A 434 29.33 -4.33 7.06
N ARG A 435 29.90 -3.23 7.56
CA ARG A 435 29.19 -1.97 7.79
C ARG A 435 29.84 -0.81 7.07
N ALA A 436 29.02 0.10 6.57
CA ALA A 436 29.46 1.35 5.93
C ALA A 436 28.42 2.46 6.21
N GLY A 437 28.64 3.67 5.68
CA GLY A 437 27.77 4.82 5.94
C GLY A 437 27.72 5.17 7.43
N TYR A 438 26.52 5.27 7.98
CA TYR A 438 26.27 5.51 9.41
C TYR A 438 26.21 4.23 10.26
N GLY A 439 27.04 3.23 9.93
CA GLY A 439 27.06 1.94 10.65
C GLY A 439 26.01 0.93 10.17
N SER A 440 25.51 1.09 8.95
CA SER A 440 24.52 0.20 8.34
C SER A 440 25.17 -1.03 7.69
N ASP A 441 24.50 -2.18 7.73
CA ASP A 441 24.89 -3.37 6.95
C ASP A 441 24.22 -3.42 5.56
N THR A 442 23.49 -2.38 5.19
CA THR A 442 22.90 -2.17 3.86
C THR A 442 23.32 -0.83 3.24
N ILE A 443 23.11 -0.74 1.94
CA ILE A 443 23.24 0.49 1.13
C ILE A 443 21.97 0.60 0.30
N THR A 444 21.45 1.81 0.15
CA THR A 444 20.28 2.11 -0.68
C THR A 444 20.69 3.05 -1.82
N ALA A 445 20.52 2.58 -3.06
CA ALA A 445 20.91 3.31 -4.27
C ALA A 445 19.86 4.38 -4.64
N ALA A 446 20.23 5.26 -5.58
CA ALA A 446 19.35 6.34 -6.06
C ALA A 446 18.06 5.84 -6.74
N ASP A 447 18.05 4.60 -7.24
CA ASP A 447 16.86 3.96 -7.81
C ASP A 447 15.94 3.31 -6.74
N GLY A 448 16.26 3.47 -5.46
CA GLY A 448 15.51 2.91 -4.33
C GLY A 448 15.85 1.44 -4.01
N SER A 449 16.63 0.76 -4.86
CA SER A 449 17.08 -0.60 -4.56
C SER A 449 18.04 -0.62 -3.37
N HIS A 450 17.96 -1.66 -2.55
CA HIS A 450 18.87 -1.82 -1.41
C HIS A 450 19.50 -3.21 -1.39
N ARG A 451 20.72 -3.28 -0.85
CA ARG A 451 21.46 -4.54 -0.73
C ARG A 451 22.42 -4.50 0.46
N ARG A 452 22.93 -5.67 0.85
CA ARG A 452 23.97 -5.78 1.87
C ARG A 452 25.28 -5.14 1.42
N VAL A 453 25.98 -4.53 2.37
CA VAL A 453 27.34 -4.02 2.21
C VAL A 453 28.30 -5.20 1.97
N THR A 454 29.13 -5.07 0.94
CA THR A 454 30.23 -5.97 0.59
C THR A 454 31.57 -5.30 0.91
N PRO A 455 32.68 -6.05 1.08
CA PRO A 455 33.99 -5.46 1.41
C PRO A 455 34.55 -4.50 0.36
N ASP A 456 34.08 -4.61 -0.89
CA ASP A 456 34.59 -3.84 -2.04
C ASP A 456 33.74 -2.59 -2.33
N ASP A 457 32.69 -2.34 -1.54
CA ASP A 457 31.82 -1.17 -1.75
C ASP A 457 32.54 0.16 -1.43
N ILE A 458 32.13 1.20 -2.15
CA ILE A 458 32.41 2.59 -1.81
C ILE A 458 31.05 3.25 -1.68
N VAL A 459 30.70 3.65 -0.45
CA VAL A 459 29.39 4.21 -0.13
C VAL A 459 29.48 5.72 -0.17
N THR A 460 28.61 6.37 -0.94
CA THR A 460 28.50 7.83 -0.95
C THR A 460 27.74 8.31 0.28
N GLN A 461 27.91 9.59 0.67
CA GLN A 461 27.16 10.14 1.79
C GLN A 461 25.66 10.16 1.50
N GLU A 462 25.31 10.38 0.23
CA GLU A 462 23.96 10.39 -0.30
C GLU A 462 23.32 8.99 -0.25
N ASP A 463 24.04 7.93 -0.63
CA ASP A 463 23.55 6.54 -0.48
C ASP A 463 23.37 6.15 0.99
N ALA A 464 24.25 6.62 1.87
CA ALA A 464 24.16 6.38 3.30
C ALA A 464 22.98 7.15 3.94
N ASP A 465 22.69 8.36 3.45
CA ASP A 465 21.54 9.16 3.88
C ASP A 465 20.23 8.48 3.45
N ARG A 466 20.14 8.01 2.20
CA ARG A 466 19.00 7.21 1.72
C ARG A 466 18.80 5.92 2.51
N ASP A 467 19.88 5.21 2.81
CA ASP A 467 19.78 3.96 3.58
C ASP A 467 19.36 4.23 5.02
N LEU A 468 19.90 5.28 5.66
CA LEU A 468 19.46 5.70 6.99
C LEU A 468 17.96 6.01 6.99
N GLU A 469 17.49 6.79 6.04
CA GLU A 469 16.07 7.13 5.89
C GLU A 469 15.19 5.89 5.77
N ARG A 470 15.51 5.01 4.82
CA ARG A 470 14.80 3.77 4.57
C ARG A 470 14.67 2.97 5.86
N ARG A 471 15.76 2.81 6.61
CA ARG A 471 15.80 1.98 7.82
C ARG A 471 15.06 2.61 8.99
N LEU A 472 15.12 3.92 9.13
CA LEU A 472 14.32 4.62 10.14
C LEU A 472 12.83 4.37 9.89
N ASN A 473 12.39 4.49 8.63
CA ASN A 473 10.98 4.40 8.26
C ASN A 473 10.43 2.97 8.16
N SER A 474 11.25 1.99 7.76
CA SER A 474 10.80 0.61 7.52
C SER A 474 11.19 -0.40 8.60
N GLU A 475 12.19 -0.09 9.44
CA GLU A 475 12.71 -1.03 10.44
C GLU A 475 12.53 -0.45 11.86
N PHE A 476 13.22 0.63 12.18
CA PHE A 476 13.40 1.04 13.57
C PHE A 476 12.19 1.74 14.19
N ILE A 477 11.60 2.72 13.49
CA ILE A 477 10.46 3.46 14.04
C ILE A 477 9.21 2.60 14.12
N PRO A 478 8.86 1.78 13.11
CA PRO A 478 7.77 0.82 13.22
C PRO A 478 7.94 -0.14 14.42
N GLU A 479 9.14 -0.71 14.62
CA GLU A 479 9.40 -1.60 15.76
C GLU A 479 9.24 -0.89 17.11
N ILE A 480 9.68 0.37 17.23
CA ILE A 480 9.47 1.17 18.44
C ILE A 480 7.97 1.40 18.69
N VAL A 481 7.22 1.74 17.65
CA VAL A 481 5.78 1.97 17.71
C VAL A 481 5.05 0.69 18.13
N ASP A 482 5.43 -0.46 17.60
CA ASP A 482 4.90 -1.77 18.02
C ASP A 482 5.22 -2.05 19.50
N ASP A 483 6.44 -1.70 19.92
CA ASP A 483 6.90 -1.91 21.29
C ASP A 483 6.15 -1.06 22.30
N ILE A 484 5.93 0.24 22.03
CA ILE A 484 5.39 1.20 23.02
C ILE A 484 3.92 1.57 22.80
N GLY A 485 3.39 1.34 21.60
CA GLY A 485 2.05 1.73 21.15
C GLY A 485 2.06 3.08 20.44
N SER A 486 1.26 3.19 19.38
CA SER A 486 1.12 4.40 18.55
C SER A 486 0.70 5.64 19.32
N ASP A 487 -0.25 5.52 20.25
CA ASP A 487 -0.70 6.64 21.09
C ASP A 487 0.42 7.19 21.97
N VAL A 488 1.27 6.31 22.51
CA VAL A 488 2.42 6.71 23.31
C VAL A 488 3.43 7.42 22.44
N TRP A 489 3.80 6.83 21.29
CA TRP A 489 4.76 7.41 20.33
C TRP A 489 4.34 8.80 19.85
N ASN A 490 3.08 8.96 19.46
CA ASN A 490 2.56 10.22 18.95
C ASN A 490 2.52 11.31 20.04
N GLY A 491 2.44 10.94 21.31
CA GLY A 491 2.50 11.87 22.44
C GLY A 491 3.91 12.30 22.86
N LEU A 492 4.97 11.72 22.27
CA LEU A 492 6.35 12.04 22.61
C LEU A 492 6.83 13.32 21.92
N SER A 493 7.70 14.06 22.60
CA SER A 493 8.44 15.18 22.00
C SER A 493 9.46 14.69 20.96
N ALA A 494 9.81 15.56 20.01
CA ALA A 494 10.83 15.28 18.98
C ALA A 494 12.15 14.78 19.59
N ASN A 495 12.59 15.41 20.68
CA ASN A 495 13.79 15.00 21.42
C ASN A 495 13.68 13.59 22.00
N THR A 496 12.49 13.22 22.48
CA THR A 496 12.25 11.88 23.03
C THR A 496 12.19 10.83 21.92
N LYS A 497 11.54 11.13 20.78
CA LYS A 497 11.55 10.27 19.59
C LYS A 497 12.98 10.05 19.09
N ALA A 498 13.78 11.11 18.97
CA ALA A 498 15.20 11.04 18.59
C ALA A 498 16.02 10.16 19.54
N ALA A 499 15.84 10.31 20.86
CA ALA A 499 16.54 9.51 21.85
C ALA A 499 16.18 8.01 21.75
N LEU A 500 14.89 7.68 21.64
CA LEU A 500 14.43 6.29 21.51
C LEU A 500 14.95 5.64 20.22
N THR A 501 14.84 6.34 19.09
CA THR A 501 15.31 5.81 17.81
C THR A 501 16.83 5.65 17.77
N SER A 502 17.60 6.57 18.35
CA SER A 502 19.06 6.40 18.52
C SER A 502 19.42 5.17 19.38
N ILE A 503 18.62 4.88 20.41
CA ILE A 503 18.83 3.69 21.24
C ILE A 503 18.55 2.41 20.44
N ALA A 504 17.42 2.36 19.74
CA ALA A 504 17.06 1.22 18.89
C ALA A 504 18.10 0.99 17.78
N TYR A 505 18.53 2.05 17.10
CA TYR A 505 19.58 1.97 16.08
C TYR A 505 20.88 1.35 16.63
N ASN A 506 21.26 1.72 17.86
CA ASN A 506 22.48 1.21 18.49
C ASN A 506 22.36 -0.24 19.01
N TYR A 507 21.17 -0.65 19.45
CA TYR A 507 20.95 -1.96 20.09
C TYR A 507 20.32 -2.98 19.15
N GLY A 508 19.85 -2.56 17.98
CA GLY A 508 18.95 -3.32 17.11
C GLY A 508 17.48 -3.19 17.50
N SER A 509 17.17 -2.94 18.77
CA SER A 509 15.81 -2.76 19.29
C SER A 509 15.82 -1.99 20.62
N LEU A 510 14.64 -1.61 21.14
CA LEU A 510 14.57 -0.97 22.45
C LEU A 510 14.80 -1.98 23.60
N PRO A 511 15.70 -1.69 24.56
CA PRO A 511 15.81 -2.51 25.76
C PRO A 511 14.50 -2.51 26.56
N SER A 512 14.08 -3.65 27.09
CA SER A 512 12.76 -3.80 27.76
C SER A 512 12.51 -2.82 28.91
N ARG A 513 13.57 -2.33 29.57
CA ARG A 513 13.46 -1.29 30.62
C ARG A 513 13.06 0.08 30.05
N VAL A 514 13.55 0.40 28.85
CA VAL A 514 13.24 1.64 28.14
C VAL A 514 11.82 1.58 27.62
N ILE A 515 11.41 0.45 27.03
CA ILE A 515 10.01 0.19 26.61
C ILE A 515 9.05 0.41 27.79
N LYS A 516 9.33 -0.22 28.93
CA LYS A 516 8.48 -0.11 30.12
C LYS A 516 8.39 1.33 30.64
N ALA A 517 9.48 2.08 30.62
CA ALA A 517 9.51 3.47 31.06
C ALA A 517 8.77 4.40 30.07
N ALA A 518 8.95 4.20 28.77
CA ALA A 518 8.26 4.94 27.72
C ALA A 518 6.74 4.76 27.81
N LYS A 519 6.26 3.52 28.01
CA LYS A 519 4.83 3.24 28.27
C LYS A 519 4.28 3.91 29.52
N GLY A 520 5.14 4.24 30.48
CA GLY A 520 4.75 4.94 31.71
C GLY A 520 4.48 6.43 31.50
N GLY A 521 4.98 7.02 30.41
CA GLY A 521 4.73 8.41 30.03
C GLY A 521 5.40 9.48 30.90
N ASP A 522 6.26 9.11 31.85
CA ASP A 522 7.02 10.05 32.69
C ASP A 522 8.43 10.26 32.11
N PRO A 523 8.76 11.47 31.61
CA PRO A 523 10.06 11.75 30.99
C PRO A 523 11.24 11.50 31.93
N GLU A 524 11.12 11.78 33.23
CA GLU A 524 12.22 11.54 34.17
C GLU A 524 12.47 10.05 34.38
N SER A 525 11.41 9.25 34.53
CA SER A 525 11.53 7.79 34.59
C SER A 525 12.15 7.20 33.33
N LEU A 526 11.82 7.74 32.16
CA LEU A 526 12.42 7.34 30.88
C LEU A 526 13.91 7.72 30.80
N ALA A 527 14.26 8.97 31.15
CA ALA A 527 15.65 9.42 31.19
C ALA A 527 16.50 8.55 32.13
N VAL A 528 16.01 8.24 33.34
CA VAL A 528 16.69 7.34 34.28
C VAL A 528 16.87 5.93 33.70
N ALA A 529 15.85 5.39 33.01
CA ALA A 529 15.96 4.08 32.37
C ALA A 529 17.05 4.05 31.29
N ILE A 530 17.22 5.16 30.55
CA ILE A 530 18.28 5.34 29.54
C ILE A 530 19.65 5.48 30.21
N GLU A 531 19.80 6.29 31.27
CA GLU A 531 21.06 6.46 32.00
C GLU A 531 21.59 5.15 32.59
N GLN A 532 20.70 4.25 32.99
CA GLN A 532 21.09 2.94 33.50
C GLN A 532 21.73 2.03 32.43
N LEU A 533 21.59 2.36 31.14
CA LEU A 533 22.31 1.69 30.07
C LEU A 533 23.78 2.14 29.97
N GLN A 534 24.18 3.21 30.68
CA GLN A 534 25.53 3.78 30.57
C GLN A 534 26.66 2.83 30.98
N THR A 535 26.36 1.77 31.73
CA THR A 535 27.35 0.76 32.16
C THR A 535 27.46 -0.42 31.20
N HIS A 536 26.57 -0.50 30.19
CA HIS A 536 26.63 -1.55 29.18
C HIS A 536 27.92 -1.42 28.36
N ASN A 537 28.40 -2.55 27.83
CA ASN A 537 29.65 -2.65 27.06
C ASN A 537 30.84 -1.97 27.77
N GLY A 538 30.97 -2.17 29.09
CA GLY A 538 32.07 -1.58 29.88
C GLY A 538 32.06 -0.05 29.97
N GLY A 539 30.96 0.61 29.60
CA GLY A 539 30.82 2.06 29.64
C GLY A 539 31.17 2.79 28.34
N VAL A 540 31.39 2.06 27.24
CA VAL A 540 31.71 2.65 25.92
C VAL A 540 30.65 3.66 25.49
N ASN A 541 29.36 3.34 25.65
CA ASN A 541 28.25 4.20 25.25
C ASN A 541 27.83 5.21 26.32
N ARG A 542 28.59 5.38 27.42
CA ARG A 542 28.20 6.23 28.56
C ARG A 542 27.84 7.65 28.14
N LYS A 543 28.66 8.30 27.32
CA LYS A 543 28.40 9.67 26.86
C LYS A 543 27.14 9.77 26.00
N ARG A 544 26.92 8.80 25.11
CA ARG A 544 25.73 8.70 24.26
C ARG A 544 24.46 8.55 25.10
N ARG A 545 24.44 7.61 26.04
CA ARG A 545 23.28 7.36 26.93
C ARG A 545 22.95 8.58 27.81
N LEU A 546 23.95 9.30 28.32
CA LEU A 546 23.70 10.54 29.08
C LEU A 546 23.09 11.63 28.21
N LYS A 547 23.59 11.82 26.98
CA LYS A 547 23.04 12.80 26.03
C LYS A 547 21.60 12.46 25.62
N GLU A 548 21.31 11.20 25.34
CA GLU A 548 19.95 10.74 25.03
C GLU A 548 18.99 10.94 26.22
N ALA A 549 19.45 10.69 27.46
CA ALA A 549 18.66 10.96 28.65
C ALA A 549 18.40 12.46 28.86
N ASP A 550 19.39 13.31 28.62
CA ASP A 550 19.24 14.77 28.71
C ASP A 550 18.26 15.30 27.66
N LEU A 551 18.26 14.73 26.45
CA LEU A 551 17.28 15.05 25.41
C LEU A 551 15.85 14.75 25.87
N VAL A 552 15.62 13.56 26.46
CA VAL A 552 14.31 13.18 27.01
C VAL A 552 13.85 14.13 28.11
N ARG A 553 14.74 14.64 28.97
CA ARG A 553 14.37 15.61 30.02
C ARG A 553 14.03 17.00 29.47
N SER A 554 14.57 17.33 28.30
CA SER A 554 14.49 18.66 27.71
C SER A 554 13.36 18.85 26.71
N GLY A 555 12.68 17.76 26.33
CA GLY A 555 11.50 17.78 25.46
C GLY A 555 10.25 17.44 26.24
#